data_AF-A0A936MQP1-F1
#
_entry.id   AF-A0A936MQP1-F1
#
_cell.length_a   1.000
_cell.length_b   1.000
_cell.length_c   1.000
_cell.angle_alpha   90.00
_cell.angle_beta   90.00
_cell.angle_gamma   90.00
#
_symmetry.space_group_name_H-M   'P 1'
#
loop_
_entity.id
_entity.type
_entity.pdbx_description
1 polymer ?
#
loop_
_entity_poly.entity_id
_entity_poly.type
_entity_poly.pdbx_seq_one_letter_code
_entity_poly.pdbx_strand_id
1 'polypeptide(L)' 'MSPPVTLYDKVIAASGLSEVFARGTIKRACSRVGVNAETMSPSELARALPSIEQALGVFLPADQKDSRMQAIRALSRG' A
#
# COMPACT_ATOMS: atom_id res chain seq x y z
N MET A 1 12.33 1.17 22.69
CA MET A 1 12.21 2.22 21.65
C MET A 1 11.63 1.52 20.43
N SER A 2 10.42 1.85 20.01
CA SER A 2 9.80 1.22 18.83
C SER A 2 10.52 1.70 17.56
N PRO A 3 10.68 0.85 16.53
CA PRO A 3 11.29 1.27 15.27
C PRO A 3 10.49 2.41 14.61
N PRO A 4 11.14 3.26 13.79
CA PRO A 4 10.44 4.32 13.08
C PRO A 4 9.40 3.76 12.11
N VAL A 5 8.21 4.39 12.08
CA VAL A 5 7.10 3.98 11.20
C VAL A 5 7.49 4.20 9.75
N THR A 6 7.57 3.11 8.97
CA THR A 6 7.97 3.16 7.57
C THR A 6 6.81 3.63 6.67
N LEU A 7 7.12 4.04 5.43
CA LEU A 7 6.08 4.31 4.44
C LEU A 7 5.21 3.06 4.18
N TYR A 8 5.82 1.88 4.26
CA TYR A 8 5.13 0.61 4.14
C TYR A 8 4.08 0.39 5.24
N ASP A 9 4.44 0.66 6.51
CA ASP A 9 3.50 0.55 7.63
C ASP A 9 2.33 1.52 7.46
N LYS A 10 2.56 2.73 6.92
CA LYS A 10 1.49 3.68 6.59
C LYS A 10 0.55 3.15 5.50
N VAL A 11 1.09 2.52 4.45
CA VAL A 11 0.28 1.92 3.39
C VAL A 11 -0.54 0.72 3.91
N ILE A 12 0.05 -0.11 4.76
CA ILE A 12 -0.63 -1.23 5.43
C ILE A 12 -1.82 -0.69 6.24
N ALA A 13 -1.60 0.31 7.08
CA ALA A 13 -2.65 0.93 7.90
C ALA A 13 -3.76 1.57 7.03
N ALA A 14 -3.40 2.19 5.91
CA ALA A 14 -4.35 2.81 4.99
C ALA A 14 -5.14 1.80 4.12
N SER A 15 -4.70 0.53 4.05
CA SER A 15 -5.28 -0.49 3.17
C SER A 15 -6.68 -0.96 3.59
N GLY A 16 -7.04 -0.80 4.87
CA GLY A 16 -8.31 -1.31 5.41
C GLY A 16 -8.38 -2.84 5.56
N LEU A 17 -7.31 -3.57 5.23
CA LEU A 17 -7.18 -5.00 5.49
C LEU A 17 -6.57 -5.23 6.89
N SER A 18 -6.76 -6.44 7.44
CA SER A 18 -5.99 -6.84 8.63
C SER A 18 -4.50 -6.77 8.34
N GLU A 19 -3.68 -6.39 9.32
CA GLU A 19 -2.25 -6.18 9.15
C GLU A 19 -1.53 -7.38 8.50
N VAL A 20 -1.85 -8.60 8.95
CA VAL A 20 -1.23 -9.85 8.44
C VAL A 20 -1.47 -10.01 6.94
N PHE A 21 -2.72 -9.83 6.49
CA PHE A 21 -3.06 -9.89 5.06
C PHE A 21 -2.49 -8.70 4.28
N ALA A 22 -2.59 -7.49 4.83
CA ALA A 22 -2.09 -6.26 4.21
C ALA A 22 -0.59 -6.37 3.90
N ARG A 23 0.23 -6.84 4.85
CA ARG A 23 1.68 -7.01 4.64
C ARG A 23 1.96 -7.89 3.42
N GLY A 24 1.42 -9.11 3.38
CA GLY A 24 1.64 -10.01 2.25
C GLY A 24 1.13 -9.46 0.92
N THR A 25 -0.06 -8.85 0.92
CA THR A 25 -0.72 -8.34 -0.28
C THR A 25 0.02 -7.14 -0.86
N ILE A 26 0.36 -6.14 -0.04
CA ILE A 26 1.06 -4.93 -0.48
C ILE A 26 2.49 -5.26 -0.90
N LYS A 27 3.21 -6.11 -0.14
CA LYS A 27 4.57 -6.53 -0.53
C LYS A 27 4.59 -7.16 -1.93
N ARG A 28 3.67 -8.09 -2.21
CA ARG A 28 3.54 -8.71 -3.53
C ARG A 28 3.16 -7.70 -4.62
N ALA A 29 2.23 -6.79 -4.34
CA ALA A 29 1.82 -5.76 -5.30
C ALA A 29 3.00 -4.84 -5.68
N CYS A 30 3.78 -4.38 -4.70
CA CYS A 30 5.00 -3.61 -4.97
C CYS A 30 6.03 -4.43 -5.77
N SER A 31 6.28 -5.69 -5.39
CA SER A 31 7.27 -6.53 -6.09
C SER A 31 6.91 -6.81 -7.55
N ARG A 32 5.62 -6.89 -7.91
CA ARG A 32 5.18 -7.07 -9.31
C ARG A 32 5.67 -5.97 -10.25
N VAL A 33 5.97 -4.79 -9.72
CA VAL A 33 6.47 -3.64 -10.49
C VAL A 33 7.91 -3.27 -10.13
N GLY A 34 8.64 -4.19 -9.48
CA GLY A 34 10.04 -3.99 -9.10
C GLY A 34 10.27 -3.01 -7.96
N VAL A 35 9.27 -2.78 -7.10
CA VAL A 35 9.39 -1.93 -5.90
C VAL A 35 9.58 -2.82 -4.66
N ASN A 36 10.61 -2.53 -3.86
CA ASN A 36 10.76 -3.14 -2.55
C ASN A 36 9.93 -2.36 -1.52
N ALA A 37 8.81 -2.93 -1.05
CA ALA A 37 7.92 -2.26 -0.11
C ALA A 37 8.62 -1.78 1.16
N GLU A 38 9.56 -2.55 1.71
CA GLU A 38 10.20 -2.23 3.00
C GLU A 38 11.14 -1.03 2.94
N THR A 39 11.60 -0.65 1.74
CA THR A 39 12.54 0.45 1.53
C THR A 39 12.02 1.47 0.51
N MET A 40 10.74 1.41 0.14
CA MET A 40 10.21 2.23 -0.94
C MET A 40 10.17 3.72 -0.58
N SER A 41 10.49 4.53 -1.57
CA SER A 41 10.28 5.98 -1.55
C SER A 41 8.85 6.37 -1.96
N PRO A 42 8.41 7.62 -1.72
CA PRO A 42 7.11 8.11 -2.18
C PRO A 42 6.90 8.01 -3.70
N SER A 43 7.96 8.25 -4.50
CA SER A 43 7.89 8.12 -5.97
C SER A 43 7.73 6.66 -6.42
N GLU A 44 8.38 5.72 -5.73
CA GLU A 44 8.17 4.29 -5.96
C GLU A 44 6.78 3.83 -5.54
N LEU A 45 6.25 4.36 -4.44
CA LEU A 45 4.87 4.13 -4.05
C LEU A 45 3.91 4.61 -5.16
N ALA A 46 4.13 5.81 -5.71
CA ALA A 46 3.31 6.33 -6.82
C ALA A 46 3.28 5.37 -8.02
N ARG A 47 4.45 4.79 -8.38
CA ARG A 47 4.57 3.77 -9.43
C ARG A 47 3.84 2.46 -9.08
N ALA A 48 3.79 2.09 -7.80
CA ALA A 48 3.13 0.88 -7.33
C ALA A 48 1.60 1.01 -7.16
N LEU A 49 1.06 2.23 -7.14
CA LEU A 49 -0.38 2.48 -6.91
C LEU A 49 -1.32 1.65 -7.79
N PRO A 50 -1.12 1.50 -9.12
CA PRO A 50 -2.01 0.67 -9.93
C PRO A 50 -2.01 -0.80 -9.52
N SER A 51 -0.86 -1.35 -9.14
CA SER A 51 -0.75 -2.74 -8.69
C SER A 51 -1.38 -2.94 -7.31
N ILE A 52 -1.21 -1.97 -6.42
CA ILE A 52 -1.86 -1.95 -5.11
C ILE A 52 -3.38 -1.89 -5.26
N GLU A 53 -3.89 -1.04 -6.14
CA GLU A 53 -5.33 -0.92 -6.41
C GLU A 53 -5.93 -2.25 -6.90
N GLN A 54 -5.26 -2.90 -7.86
CA GLN A 54 -5.67 -4.22 -8.34
C GLN A 54 -5.68 -5.25 -7.22
N ALA A 55 -4.66 -5.25 -6.36
CA ALA A 55 -4.56 -6.19 -5.25
C ALA A 55 -5.66 -5.97 -4.19
N LEU A 56 -5.99 -4.71 -3.87
CA LEU A 56 -7.05 -4.39 -2.92
C LEU A 56 -8.44 -4.69 -3.48
N GLY A 57 -8.65 -4.52 -4.79
CA GLY A 57 -9.92 -4.85 -5.46
C GLY A 57 -10.32 -6.33 -5.40
N VAL A 58 -9.41 -7.23 -5.02
CA VAL A 58 -9.72 -8.65 -4.76
C VAL A 58 -10.45 -8.84 -3.43
N PHE A 59 -10.23 -7.95 -2.46
CA PHE A 59 -10.70 -8.10 -1.09
C PHE A 59 -11.77 -7.08 -0.70
N LEU A 60 -11.71 -5.88 -1.29
CA LEU A 60 -12.55 -4.76 -0.93
C LEU A 60 -13.65 -4.53 -1.98
N PRO A 61 -14.88 -4.23 -1.55
CA PRO A 61 -15.88 -3.62 -2.40
C PRO A 61 -15.39 -2.32 -3.05
N ALA A 62 -15.95 -1.96 -4.20
CA ALA A 62 -15.47 -0.84 -5.01
C ALA A 62 -15.48 0.50 -4.26
N ASP A 63 -16.55 0.79 -3.51
CA ASP A 63 -16.73 1.99 -2.69
C ASP A 63 -15.64 2.12 -1.61
N GLN A 64 -15.33 1.01 -0.94
CA GLN A 64 -14.28 0.98 0.07
C GLN A 64 -12.90 1.10 -0.57
N LYS A 65 -12.66 0.37 -1.67
CA LYS A 65 -11.39 0.39 -2.40
C LYS A 65 -11.01 1.82 -2.82
N ASP A 66 -11.96 2.58 -3.36
CA ASP A 66 -11.68 3.95 -3.82
C ASP A 66 -11.28 4.87 -2.67
N SER A 67 -11.98 4.78 -1.52
CA SER A 67 -11.62 5.53 -0.31
C SER A 67 -10.22 5.16 0.20
N ARG A 68 -9.88 3.86 0.25
CA ARG A 68 -8.54 3.39 0.67
C ARG A 68 -7.46 3.85 -0.30
N MET A 69 -7.71 3.79 -1.60
CA MET A 69 -6.76 4.25 -2.61
C MET A 69 -6.50 5.75 -2.55
N GLN A 70 -7.49 6.58 -2.20
CA GLN A 70 -7.27 8.01 -1.96
C GLN A 70 -6.32 8.24 -0.78
N ALA A 71 -6.51 7.52 0.33
CA ALA A 71 -5.60 7.61 1.47
C ALA A 71 -4.17 7.18 1.12
N ILE A 72 -4.01 6.08 0.38
CA ILE A 72 -2.69 5.60 -0.06
C ILE A 72 -2.03 6.57 -1.05
N ARG A 73 -2.79 7.17 -1.97
CA ARG A 73 -2.29 8.19 -2.92
C ARG A 73 -1.76 9.43 -2.21
N ALA A 74 -2.35 9.82 -1.08
CA ALA A 74 -1.84 10.96 -0.30
C ALA A 74 -0.44 10.70 0.26
N LEU A 75 -0.11 9.44 0.58
CA LEU A 75 1.21 9.05 1.11
C LEU A 75 2.33 9.14 0.07
N SER A 76 2.00 9.13 -1.23
CA SER A 76 3.01 9.24 -2.30
C SER A 76 3.43 10.69 -2.60
N ARG A 77 2.82 11.68 -1.93
CA ARG A 77 3.09 13.12 -2.11
C ARG A 77 3.93 13.73 -0.99
N GLY A 78 4.31 12.90 0.00
CA GLY A 78 5.10 13.31 1.17
C GLY A 78 6.58 13.44 0.88
#